data_AF-A0A972G577-F1
#
_entry.id   AF-A0A972G577-F1
#
_cell.length_a   1.000
_cell.length_b   1.000
_cell.length_c   1.000
_cell.angle_alpha   90.00
_cell.angle_beta   90.00
_cell.angle_gamma   90.00
#
_symmetry.space_group_name_H-M   'P 1'
#
loop_
_entity.id
_entity.type
_entity.pdbx_description
1 polymer ?
#
loop_
_entity_poly.entity_id
_entity_poly.type
_entity_poly.pdbx_seq_one_letter_code
_entity_poly.pdbx_strand_id
1 'polypeptide(L)'
;MYAHRHAITSEAELSGLRVLPVAIDARHVPFKLTGFRTLFAGLHHFRPADAQTIIRDVVEQRQGIGMFEATQRRPLVMLLMIIPTLTMFLVTPFIRPFHWSRLALTYVVPLLPLFTLFNGIVSCFRTYTPAELRAFVSTLQADYAWGIGEIPIPGGPLPVIYLISYPKVATDTP
;
A
#
# COMPACT_ATOMS: atom_id res chain seq x y z
N MET A 1 18.94 3.37 7.15
CA MET A 1 19.50 4.01 5.94
C MET A 1 18.58 3.64 4.77
N TYR A 2 17.62 4.50 4.43
CA TYR A 2 16.65 4.23 3.36
C TYR A 2 17.37 4.21 2.00
N ALA A 3 17.40 3.06 1.34
CA ALA A 3 18.06 2.84 0.04
C ALA A 3 17.38 3.56 -1.15
N HIS A 4 16.43 4.47 -0.91
CA HIS A 4 15.53 4.96 -1.95
C HIS A 4 16.04 6.16 -2.75
N ARG A 5 16.93 7.00 -2.23
CA ARG A 5 17.26 8.27 -2.90
C ARG A 5 17.99 8.09 -4.23
N HIS A 6 18.89 7.12 -4.34
CA HIS A 6 19.69 6.90 -5.54
C HIS A 6 18.96 6.09 -6.63
N ALA A 7 18.10 5.15 -6.25
CA ALA A 7 17.33 4.34 -7.22
C ALA A 7 16.25 5.17 -7.94
N ILE A 8 15.60 6.09 -7.21
CA ILE A 8 14.55 6.94 -7.76
C ILE A 8 15.09 7.95 -8.78
N THR A 9 16.35 8.39 -8.65
CA THR A 9 16.92 9.39 -9.56
C THR A 9 17.29 8.81 -10.92
N SER A 10 17.57 7.50 -11.03
CA SER A 10 17.93 6.85 -12.31
C SER A 10 16.74 6.37 -13.14
N GLU A 11 15.55 6.19 -12.53
CA GLU A 11 14.33 5.74 -13.22
C GLU A 11 13.43 6.89 -13.73
N ALA A 12 13.86 8.15 -13.53
CA ALA A 12 13.10 9.35 -13.85
C ALA A 12 12.91 9.64 -15.36
N GLU A 13 13.46 8.81 -16.24
CA GLU A 13 13.32 8.92 -17.71
C GLU A 13 12.33 7.88 -18.30
N LEU A 14 11.37 7.40 -17.51
CA LEU A 14 10.20 6.70 -18.05
C LEU A 14 9.14 7.73 -18.44
N SER A 15 8.85 7.85 -19.75
CA SER A 15 7.89 8.80 -20.32
C SER A 15 6.57 8.85 -19.55
N GLY A 16 6.32 9.97 -18.86
CA GLY A 16 5.08 10.20 -18.10
C GLY A 16 5.16 10.01 -16.58
N LEU A 17 6.29 9.56 -16.03
CA LEU A 17 6.49 9.45 -14.58
C LEU A 17 7.27 10.66 -14.04
N ARG A 18 6.68 11.41 -13.10
CA ARG A 18 7.36 12.50 -12.39
C ARG A 18 7.52 12.15 -10.92
N VAL A 19 8.78 12.04 -10.46
CA VAL A 19 9.07 11.83 -9.04
C VAL A 19 9.42 13.14 -8.35
N LEU A 20 8.86 13.38 -7.16
CA LEU A 20 9.19 14.54 -6.35
C LEU A 20 10.37 14.21 -5.41
N PRO A 21 11.39 15.09 -5.31
CA PRO A 21 12.56 14.84 -4.46
C PRO A 21 12.27 15.03 -2.96
N VAL A 22 11.07 15.46 -2.61
CA VAL A 22 10.62 15.74 -1.24
C VAL A 22 9.55 14.73 -0.83
N ALA A 23 9.62 14.27 0.42
CA ALA A 23 8.58 13.43 0.99
C ALA A 23 7.29 14.24 1.16
N ILE A 24 6.15 13.61 0.86
CA ILE A 24 4.82 14.19 1.04
C ILE A 24 4.10 13.41 2.13
N ASP A 25 3.48 14.12 3.08
CA ASP A 25 2.59 13.50 4.05
C ASP A 25 1.29 13.09 3.32
N ALA A 26 1.01 11.78 3.27
CA ALA A 26 -0.17 11.24 2.60
C ALA A 26 -1.49 11.76 3.21
N ARG A 27 -1.45 12.22 4.47
CA ARG A 27 -2.61 12.80 5.18
C ARG A 27 -2.93 14.23 4.74
N HIS A 28 -1.97 14.91 4.10
CA HIS A 28 -2.07 16.31 3.69
C HIS A 28 -1.32 16.51 2.37
N VAL A 29 -1.89 16.03 1.28
CA VAL A 29 -1.25 16.16 -0.04
C VAL A 29 -1.39 17.61 -0.53
N PRO A 30 -0.32 18.29 -0.97
CA PRO A 30 -0.44 19.66 -1.46
C PRO A 30 -1.43 19.80 -2.63
N PHE A 31 -2.31 20.79 -2.60
CA PHE A 31 -3.36 21.02 -3.61
C PHE A 31 -2.84 21.11 -5.06
N LYS A 32 -1.58 21.51 -5.24
CA LYS A 32 -0.91 21.55 -6.55
C LYS A 32 -0.67 20.17 -7.18
N LEU A 33 -0.77 19.10 -6.39
CA LEU A 33 -0.67 17.72 -6.85
C LEU A 33 -2.08 17.17 -7.09
N THR A 34 -2.60 17.48 -8.28
CA THR A 34 -3.94 17.08 -8.72
C THR A 34 -3.92 15.71 -9.40
N GLY A 35 -5.06 15.04 -9.42
CA GLY A 35 -5.26 13.77 -10.13
C GLY A 35 -5.71 12.65 -9.20
N PHE A 36 -5.89 11.47 -9.80
CA PHE A 36 -6.28 10.27 -9.09
C PHE A 36 -5.13 9.73 -8.24
N ARG A 37 -5.34 9.60 -6.93
CA ARG A 37 -4.33 9.10 -5.99
C ARG A 37 -4.38 7.58 -5.93
N THR A 38 -3.23 6.92 -5.86
CA THR A 38 -3.18 5.46 -5.63
C THR A 38 -2.29 5.13 -4.44
N LEU A 39 -2.72 4.16 -3.65
CA LEU A 39 -1.97 3.63 -2.50
C LEU A 39 -2.00 2.10 -2.55
N PHE A 40 -0.84 1.48 -2.75
CA PHE A 40 -0.70 0.03 -2.78
C PHE A 40 0.06 -0.43 -1.55
N ALA A 41 -0.47 -1.43 -0.83
CA ALA A 41 0.18 -2.06 0.32
C ALA A 41 0.72 -1.05 1.35
N GLY A 42 -0.04 0.00 1.64
CA GLY A 42 0.42 1.11 2.48
C GLY A 42 -0.57 1.60 3.52
N LEU A 43 -1.87 1.31 3.36
CA LEU A 43 -2.89 1.81 4.26
C LEU A 43 -2.74 1.18 5.66
N HIS A 44 -2.34 -0.10 5.72
CA HIS A 44 -2.11 -0.83 6.96
C HIS A 44 -0.96 -0.26 7.84
N HIS A 45 -0.13 0.65 7.32
CA HIS A 45 0.86 1.38 8.12
C HIS A 45 0.25 2.52 8.94
N PHE A 46 -0.88 3.07 8.50
CA PHE A 46 -1.56 4.19 9.16
C PHE A 46 -2.46 3.70 10.30
N ARG A 47 -2.55 4.48 11.37
CA ARG A 47 -3.56 4.25 12.43
C ARG A 47 -4.94 4.62 11.88
N PRO A 48 -6.05 4.16 12.50
CA PRO A 48 -7.40 4.44 11.99
C PRO A 48 -7.67 5.93 11.78
N ALA A 49 -7.25 6.78 12.72
CA ALA A 49 -7.40 8.23 12.60
C ALA A 49 -6.63 8.79 11.38
N ASP A 50 -5.38 8.37 11.17
CA ASP A 50 -4.57 8.80 10.03
C ASP A 50 -5.15 8.31 8.69
N ALA A 51 -5.64 7.06 8.63
CA ALA A 51 -6.29 6.50 7.45
C ALA A 51 -7.56 7.28 7.08
N GLN A 52 -8.37 7.67 8.07
CA GLN A 52 -9.53 8.53 7.88
C GLN A 52 -9.12 9.93 7.41
N THR A 53 -8.02 10.50 7.91
CA THR A 53 -7.49 11.78 7.43
C THR A 53 -7.09 11.71 5.97
N ILE A 54 -6.43 10.63 5.51
CA ILE A 54 -6.09 10.43 4.09
C ILE A 54 -7.35 10.45 3.22
N ILE A 55 -8.40 9.71 3.61
CA ILE A 55 -9.65 9.65 2.86
C ILE A 55 -10.35 11.02 2.87
N ARG A 56 -10.34 11.73 4.01
CA ARG A 56 -10.92 13.06 4.14
C ARG A 56 -10.21 14.09 3.25
N ASP A 57 -8.87 14.09 3.25
CA ASP A 57 -8.07 15.01 2.42
C ASP A 57 -8.38 14.84 0.92
N VAL A 58 -8.64 13.61 0.47
CA VAL A 58 -9.09 13.34 -0.91
C VAL A 58 -10.46 13.96 -1.19
N VAL A 59 -11.40 13.81 -0.24
CA VAL A 59 -12.77 14.35 -0.34
C VAL A 59 -12.75 15.88 -0.35
N GLU A 60 -12.01 16.50 0.57
CA GLU A 60 -11.88 17.96 0.69
C GLU A 60 -11.28 18.60 -0.57
N GLN A 61 -10.32 17.91 -1.20
CA GLN A 61 -9.68 18.37 -2.44
C GLN A 61 -10.43 17.98 -3.72
N ARG A 62 -11.61 17.37 -3.61
CA ARG A 62 -12.41 16.86 -4.73
C ARG A 62 -11.61 15.96 -5.69
N GLN A 63 -10.71 15.13 -5.16
CA GLN A 63 -9.90 14.17 -5.94
C GLN A 63 -10.48 12.75 -5.82
N GLY A 64 -10.03 11.85 -6.68
CA GLY A 64 -10.28 10.40 -6.53
C GLY A 64 -9.11 9.67 -5.86
N ILE A 65 -9.38 8.53 -5.24
CA ILE A 65 -8.36 7.65 -4.65
C ILE A 65 -8.66 6.17 -4.87
N GLY A 66 -7.63 5.37 -5.13
CA GLY A 66 -7.64 3.92 -5.13
C GLY A 66 -6.65 3.37 -4.09
N MET A 67 -7.12 2.55 -3.16
CA MET A 67 -6.30 1.89 -2.15
C MET A 67 -6.43 0.38 -2.28
N PHE A 68 -5.32 -0.35 -2.25
CA PHE A 68 -5.27 -1.78 -2.56
C PHE A 68 -4.36 -2.52 -1.58
N GLU A 69 -4.86 -3.60 -0.97
CA GLU A 69 -4.17 -4.40 0.03
C GLU A 69 -4.24 -5.90 -0.32
N ALA A 70 -3.07 -6.53 -0.49
CA ALA A 70 -2.97 -7.98 -0.72
C ALA A 70 -2.86 -8.77 0.59
N THR A 71 -2.39 -8.13 1.66
CA THR A 71 -2.43 -8.68 3.01
C THR A 71 -3.86 -8.71 3.52
N GLN A 72 -4.22 -9.67 4.36
CA GLN A 72 -5.57 -9.76 4.95
C GLN A 72 -5.51 -10.49 6.29
N ARG A 73 -6.50 -10.24 7.16
CA ARG A 73 -6.67 -10.98 8.42
C ARG A 73 -7.29 -12.36 8.21
N ARG A 74 -6.62 -13.22 7.41
CA ARG A 74 -7.02 -14.61 7.18
C ARG A 74 -5.83 -15.55 7.43
N PRO A 75 -6.04 -16.70 8.11
CA PRO A 75 -4.96 -17.65 8.38
C PRO A 75 -4.21 -18.10 7.13
N LEU A 76 -4.92 -18.34 6.02
CA LEU A 76 -4.29 -18.73 4.75
C LEU A 76 -3.36 -17.63 4.21
N VAL A 77 -3.74 -16.35 4.29
CA VAL A 77 -2.90 -15.23 3.83
C VAL A 77 -1.65 -15.12 4.72
N MET A 78 -1.82 -15.28 6.03
CA MET A 78 -0.69 -15.28 6.98
C MET A 78 0.26 -16.46 6.71
N LEU A 79 -0.27 -17.65 6.44
CA LEU A 79 0.53 -18.82 6.06
C LEU A 79 1.31 -18.56 4.76
N LEU A 80 0.68 -17.91 3.78
CA LEU A 80 1.33 -17.57 2.51
C LEU A 80 2.44 -16.52 2.65
N MET A 81 2.58 -15.82 3.80
CA MET A 81 3.75 -14.98 4.10
C MET A 81 5.06 -15.80 4.23
N ILE A 82 4.97 -17.12 4.33
CA ILE A 82 6.12 -18.01 4.20
C ILE A 82 6.73 -17.92 2.80
N ILE A 83 5.93 -17.70 1.74
CA ILE A 83 6.43 -17.62 0.35
C ILE A 83 7.51 -16.53 0.20
N PRO A 84 7.27 -15.24 0.50
CA PRO A 84 8.31 -14.21 0.38
C PRO A 84 9.51 -14.50 1.28
N THR A 85 9.30 -15.16 2.43
CA THR A 85 10.38 -15.60 3.32
C THR A 85 11.26 -16.68 2.68
N LEU A 86 10.67 -17.67 2.01
CA LEU A 86 11.40 -18.70 1.26
C LEU A 86 12.08 -18.12 0.02
N THR A 87 11.39 -17.24 -0.71
CA THR A 87 11.98 -16.50 -1.83
C THR A 87 13.19 -15.71 -1.37
N MET A 88 13.16 -15.11 -0.18
CA MET A 88 14.31 -14.40 0.39
C MET A 88 15.54 -15.29 0.50
N PHE A 89 15.41 -16.54 0.97
CA PHE A 89 16.54 -17.48 1.00
C PHE A 89 17.13 -17.76 -0.39
N LEU A 90 16.33 -17.74 -1.44
CA LEU A 90 16.81 -17.97 -2.81
C LEU A 90 17.45 -16.71 -3.42
N VAL A 91 16.85 -15.54 -3.22
CA VAL A 91 17.25 -14.32 -3.93
C VAL A 91 18.35 -13.53 -3.21
N THR A 92 18.51 -13.71 -1.89
CA THR A 92 19.49 -12.97 -1.06
C THR A 92 20.90 -12.85 -1.67
N PRO A 93 21.53 -13.89 -2.25
CA PRO A 93 22.91 -13.79 -2.74
C PRO A 93 23.03 -12.95 -4.02
N PHE A 94 21.91 -12.75 -4.72
CA PHE A 94 21.83 -11.95 -5.95
C PHE A 94 21.45 -10.49 -5.69
N ILE A 95 21.00 -10.14 -4.47
CA ILE A 95 20.64 -8.76 -4.11
C ILE A 95 21.91 -7.89 -4.10
N ARG A 96 21.89 -6.80 -4.86
CA ARG A 96 22.97 -5.80 -4.90
C ARG A 96 22.62 -4.57 -4.05
N PRO A 97 23.61 -3.86 -3.48
CA PRO A 97 25.02 -4.26 -3.35
C PRO A 97 25.18 -5.52 -2.49
N PHE A 98 26.20 -6.33 -2.81
CA PHE A 98 26.51 -7.58 -2.11
C PHE A 98 27.16 -7.29 -0.76
N HIS A 99 26.68 -7.93 0.30
CA HIS A 99 27.22 -7.81 1.65
C HIS A 99 27.27 -9.17 2.34
N TRP A 100 28.46 -9.56 2.83
CA TRP A 100 28.64 -10.80 3.59
C TRP A 100 27.77 -10.87 4.85
N SER A 101 27.56 -9.73 5.52
CA SER A 101 26.65 -9.64 6.67
C SER A 101 25.22 -10.07 6.32
N ARG A 102 24.75 -9.78 5.10
CA ARG A 102 23.42 -10.22 4.65
C ARG A 102 23.34 -11.74 4.55
N LEU A 103 24.39 -12.40 4.01
CA LEU A 103 24.43 -13.87 3.94
C LEU A 103 24.47 -14.49 5.34
N ALA A 104 25.31 -13.96 6.24
CA ALA A 104 25.39 -14.46 7.62
C ALA A 104 24.04 -14.32 8.35
N LEU A 105 23.37 -13.17 8.22
CA LEU A 105 22.07 -12.93 8.85
C LEU A 105 20.91 -13.67 8.18
N THR A 106 21.05 -14.11 6.93
CA THR A 106 20.03 -14.91 6.23
C THR A 106 20.21 -16.41 6.48
N TYR A 107 21.43 -16.95 6.39
CA TYR A 107 21.66 -18.40 6.39
C TYR A 107 22.19 -18.96 7.72
N VAL A 108 22.95 -18.18 8.49
CA VAL A 108 23.55 -18.66 9.75
C VAL A 108 22.66 -18.36 10.95
N VAL A 109 22.16 -17.13 11.07
CA VAL A 109 21.32 -16.67 12.20
C VAL A 109 19.81 -16.58 11.86
N PRO A 110 19.41 -16.91 10.62
CA PRO A 110 18.17 -16.46 9.94
C PRO A 110 17.41 -15.22 10.45
N LEU A 111 18.09 -14.19 10.95
CA LEU A 111 17.45 -12.99 11.49
C LEU A 111 16.62 -12.23 10.44
N LEU A 112 17.15 -12.10 9.21
CA LEU A 112 16.44 -11.37 8.16
C LEU A 112 15.17 -12.11 7.68
N PRO A 113 15.19 -13.42 7.36
CA PRO A 113 13.97 -14.19 7.09
C PRO A 113 12.92 -14.09 8.20
N LEU A 114 13.33 -14.21 9.47
CA LEU A 114 12.41 -14.12 10.61
C LEU A 114 11.74 -12.74 10.69
N PHE A 115 12.48 -11.66 10.47
CA PHE A 115 11.90 -10.32 10.41
C PHE A 115 10.97 -10.13 9.22
N THR A 116 11.31 -10.68 8.05
CA THR A 116 10.43 -10.65 6.87
C THR A 116 9.11 -11.35 7.15
N LEU A 117 9.14 -12.54 7.73
CA LEU A 117 7.95 -13.29 8.09
C LEU A 117 7.11 -12.55 9.13
N PHE A 118 7.75 -12.08 10.20
CA PHE A 118 7.08 -11.32 11.25
C PHE A 118 6.42 -10.05 10.70
N ASN A 119 7.14 -9.30 9.86
CA ASN A 119 6.62 -8.09 9.24
C ASN A 119 5.42 -8.38 8.33
N GLY A 120 5.46 -9.44 7.53
CA GLY A 120 4.33 -9.88 6.71
C GLY A 120 3.11 -10.24 7.55
N ILE A 121 3.31 -11.01 8.64
CA ILE A 121 2.23 -11.39 9.56
C ILE A 121 1.62 -10.14 10.24
N VAL A 122 2.45 -9.22 10.72
CA VAL A 122 1.98 -7.95 11.32
C VAL A 122 1.19 -7.12 10.30
N SER A 123 1.62 -7.11 9.04
CA SER A 123 0.90 -6.42 7.96
C SER A 123 -0.48 -7.02 7.73
N CYS A 124 -0.60 -8.35 7.75
CA CYS A 124 -1.90 -9.04 7.74
C CYS A 124 -2.78 -8.60 8.90
N PHE A 125 -2.26 -8.55 10.13
CA PHE A 125 -3.04 -8.10 11.30
C PHE A 125 -3.48 -6.64 11.23
N ARG A 126 -2.67 -5.77 10.62
CA ARG A 126 -2.96 -4.34 10.50
C ARG A 126 -3.81 -3.98 9.29
N THR A 127 -4.11 -4.94 8.42
CA THR A 127 -4.92 -4.66 7.24
C THR A 127 -6.39 -4.41 7.63
N TYR A 128 -6.90 -3.27 7.16
CA TYR A 128 -8.31 -2.91 7.29
C TYR A 128 -9.20 -3.83 6.43
N THR A 129 -10.29 -4.29 7.02
CA THR A 129 -11.30 -5.08 6.31
C THR A 129 -12.21 -4.18 5.48
N PRO A 130 -12.90 -4.71 4.45
CA PRO A 130 -13.93 -3.97 3.72
C PRO A 130 -15.00 -3.35 4.64
N ALA A 131 -15.36 -4.02 5.74
CA ALA A 131 -16.33 -3.51 6.71
C ALA A 131 -15.81 -2.27 7.45
N GLU A 132 -14.56 -2.27 7.91
CA GLU A 132 -13.95 -1.10 8.57
C GLU A 132 -13.78 0.06 7.59
N LEU A 133 -13.38 -0.22 6.35
CA LEU A 133 -13.27 0.81 5.31
C LEU A 133 -14.65 1.45 5.02
N ARG A 134 -15.73 0.65 4.99
CA ARG A 134 -17.10 1.18 4.89
C ARG A 134 -17.46 2.06 6.09
N ALA A 135 -17.07 1.65 7.30
CA ALA A 135 -17.28 2.44 8.51
C ALA A 135 -16.51 3.77 8.48
N PHE A 136 -15.31 3.82 7.90
CA PHE A 136 -14.56 5.06 7.74
C PHE A 136 -15.31 6.03 6.82
N VAL A 137 -15.76 5.57 5.65
CA VAL A 137 -16.42 6.44 4.67
C VAL A 137 -17.85 6.81 5.04
N SER A 138 -18.56 5.98 5.83
CA SER A 138 -19.93 6.30 6.27
C SER A 138 -20.02 7.54 7.16
N THR A 139 -18.90 7.94 7.78
CA THR A 139 -18.82 9.18 8.56
C THR A 139 -18.63 10.43 7.69
N LEU A 140 -18.32 10.25 6.40
CA LEU A 140 -18.10 11.34 5.46
C LEU A 140 -19.40 11.60 4.70
N GLN A 141 -20.08 12.69 5.02
CA GLN A 141 -21.24 13.19 4.27
C GLN A 141 -20.75 13.89 2.99
N ALA A 142 -20.30 13.11 2.01
CA ALA A 142 -19.71 13.63 0.77
C ALA A 142 -20.38 13.05 -0.48
N ASP A 143 -20.55 13.90 -1.49
CA ASP A 143 -21.10 13.52 -2.79
C ASP A 143 -20.08 12.77 -3.66
N TYR A 144 -19.81 11.54 -3.26
CA TYR A 144 -18.78 10.66 -3.80
C TYR A 144 -19.35 9.30 -4.19
N ALA A 145 -18.76 8.71 -5.21
CA ALA A 145 -18.93 7.29 -5.51
C ALA A 145 -17.90 6.49 -4.70
N TRP A 146 -18.35 5.40 -4.06
CA TRP A 146 -17.50 4.53 -3.24
C TRP A 146 -17.65 3.09 -3.71
N GLY A 147 -16.54 2.49 -4.14
CA GLY A 147 -16.41 1.06 -4.38
C GLY A 147 -15.52 0.44 -3.30
N ILE A 148 -16.06 -0.46 -2.48
CA ILE A 148 -15.30 -1.12 -1.40
C ILE A 148 -15.61 -2.61 -1.42
N GLY A 149 -14.58 -3.44 -1.51
CA GLY A 149 -14.76 -4.88 -1.51
C GLY A 149 -13.45 -5.65 -1.65
N GLU A 150 -13.60 -6.89 -2.11
CA GLU A 150 -12.51 -7.78 -2.45
C GLU A 150 -12.61 -8.11 -3.94
N ILE A 151 -11.49 -8.07 -4.65
CA ILE A 151 -11.42 -8.45 -6.07
C ILE A 151 -10.49 -9.67 -6.22
N PRO A 152 -10.95 -10.78 -6.83
CA PRO A 152 -10.06 -11.90 -7.11
C PRO A 152 -9.01 -11.50 -8.15
N ILE A 153 -7.76 -11.91 -7.93
CA ILE A 153 -6.72 -11.78 -8.95
C ILE A 153 -6.76 -13.03 -9.84
N PRO A 154 -6.90 -12.90 -11.17
CA PRO A 154 -6.78 -14.03 -12.09
C PRO A 154 -5.46 -14.77 -11.90
N GLY A 155 -5.52 -16.07 -11.59
CA GLY A 155 -4.33 -16.90 -11.32
C GLY A 155 -3.64 -16.64 -9.97
N GLY A 156 -4.15 -15.71 -9.16
CA GLY A 156 -3.64 -15.42 -7.82
C GLY A 156 -4.30 -16.31 -6.75
N PRO A 157 -3.58 -16.67 -5.67
CA PRO A 157 -4.13 -17.54 -4.63
C PRO A 157 -5.18 -16.85 -3.76
N LEU A 158 -5.25 -15.52 -3.76
CA LEU A 158 -6.07 -14.73 -2.84
C LEU A 158 -6.57 -13.42 -3.50
N PRO A 159 -7.72 -12.90 -3.04
CA PRO A 159 -8.23 -11.62 -3.52
C PRO A 159 -7.44 -10.43 -2.93
N VAL A 160 -7.64 -9.25 -3.51
CA VAL A 160 -7.14 -7.97 -3.01
C VAL A 160 -8.30 -7.18 -2.41
N ILE A 161 -8.11 -6.63 -1.22
CA ILE A 161 -9.04 -5.68 -0.63
C ILE A 161 -8.82 -4.34 -1.35
N TYR A 162 -9.91 -3.68 -1.75
CA TYR A 162 -9.84 -2.38 -2.39
C TYR A 162 -10.83 -1.37 -1.81
N LEU A 163 -10.44 -0.09 -1.89
CA LEU A 163 -11.32 1.07 -1.83
C LEU A 163 -11.02 1.94 -3.03
N ILE A 164 -12.04 2.27 -3.83
CA ILE A 164 -11.94 3.23 -4.92
C ILE A 164 -13.01 4.29 -4.69
N SER A 165 -12.63 5.56 -4.81
CA SER A 165 -13.59 6.66 -4.77
C SER A 165 -13.25 7.78 -5.71
N TYR A 166 -14.29 8.52 -6.10
CA TYR A 166 -14.20 9.69 -6.96
C TYR A 166 -15.42 10.60 -6.73
N PRO A 167 -15.29 11.92 -6.95
CA PRO A 167 -16.42 12.84 -6.87
C PRO A 167 -17.49 12.41 -7.87
N LYS A 168 -18.76 12.44 -7.46
CA LYS A 168 -19.85 12.34 -8.43
C LYS A 168 -19.84 13.61 -9.29
N VAL A 169 -19.97 13.44 -10.59
CA VAL A 169 -20.21 14.57 -11.49
C VAL A 169 -21.58 15.11 -11.11
N ALA A 170 -21.68 16.40 -10.80
CA ALA A 170 -22.97 17.04 -10.63
C ALA A 170 -23.74 16.82 -11.94
N THR A 171 -24.79 16.01 -11.89
CA THR A 171 -25.72 15.94 -13.01
C THR A 171 -26.45 17.27 -13.02
N ASP A 172 -25.97 18.21 -13.83
CA ASP A 172 -26.78 19.35 -14.26
C ASP A 172 -28.05 18.75 -14.88
N THR A 173 -29.13 18.80 -14.11
CA THR A 173 -30.44 18.41 -14.62
C THR A 173 -30.96 19.67 -15.31
N PRO A 174 -31.22 19.63 -16.64
CA PRO A 174 -31.70 20.80 -17.37
C PRO A 174 -33.06 21.30 -16.87
#